data_AF-A0A1W1Y4S9-F1
#
_entry.id   AF-A0A1W1Y4S9-F1
#
_cell.length_a   1.000
_cell.length_b   1.000
_cell.length_c   1.000
_cell.angle_alpha   90.00
_cell.angle_beta   90.00
_cell.angle_gamma   90.00
#
_symmetry.space_group_name_H-M   'P 1'
#
loop_
_entity.id
_entity.type
_entity.pdbx_description
1 polymer ?
#
loop_
_entity_poly.entity_id
_entity_poly.type
_entity_poly.pdbx_seq_one_letter_code
_entity_poly.pdbx_strand_id
1 'polypeptide(L)'
;MFYIESNRLANTKYFNLPAGNIDENNKIKEEFWYDMRNKKPRLIVTRSDFEVQKAGEFHNQFREFVLGEYRLLYHNNAYRIYIED
;
A
#
# COMPACT_ATOMS: atom_id res chain seq x y z
N MET A 1 -7.32 5.59 3.54
CA MET A 1 -7.52 5.32 2.09
C MET A 1 -6.15 5.33 1.44
N PHE A 2 -5.76 4.19 0.87
CA PHE A 2 -4.45 3.95 0.28
C PHE A 2 -4.53 4.06 -1.23
N TYR A 3 -3.51 4.65 -1.86
CA TYR A 3 -3.48 4.82 -3.31
C TYR A 3 -2.14 4.30 -3.83
N ILE A 4 -2.03 3.05 -4.22
CA ILE A 4 -0.76 2.54 -4.76
C ILE A 4 -0.78 2.77 -6.28
N GLU A 5 -0.04 3.78 -6.74
CA GLU A 5 0.08 4.10 -8.17
C GLU A 5 1.37 3.49 -8.75
N SER A 6 1.22 2.38 -9.49
CA SER A 6 2.27 1.79 -10.32
C SER A 6 2.19 2.38 -11.73
N ASN A 7 3.28 2.97 -12.21
CA ASN A 7 3.23 3.83 -13.40
C ASN A 7 3.43 3.06 -14.73
N ARG A 8 2.50 3.35 -15.66
CA ARG A 8 2.48 3.13 -17.13
C ARG A 8 1.96 1.79 -17.70
N LEU A 9 0.62 1.75 -17.82
CA LEU A 9 -0.21 1.32 -18.98
C LEU A 9 0.18 0.04 -19.74
N ALA A 10 -0.65 -1.03 -19.70
CA ALA A 10 -1.29 -1.60 -20.91
C ALA A 10 -2.00 -2.97 -20.76
N ASN A 11 -1.69 -3.88 -19.81
CA ASN A 11 -2.10 -5.28 -20.08
C ASN A 11 -2.55 -6.24 -18.96
N THR A 12 -2.61 -5.93 -17.66
CA THR A 12 -3.05 -6.98 -16.71
C THR A 12 -3.64 -6.46 -15.39
N LYS A 13 -4.96 -6.69 -15.25
CA LYS A 13 -5.81 -6.90 -14.04
C LYS A 13 -5.53 -6.02 -12.80
N TYR A 14 -6.32 -4.96 -12.70
CA TYR A 14 -6.51 -4.08 -11.54
C TYR A 14 -6.88 -4.85 -10.26
N PHE A 15 -6.35 -4.41 -9.11
CA PHE A 15 -6.96 -4.68 -7.80
C PHE A 15 -7.42 -3.35 -7.22
N ASN A 16 -8.74 -3.18 -7.15
CA ASN A 16 -9.37 -2.08 -6.43
C ASN A 16 -9.72 -2.65 -5.06
N LEU A 17 -9.15 -2.11 -3.98
CA LEU A 17 -9.60 -2.51 -2.64
C LEU A 17 -11.11 -2.24 -2.58
N PRO A 18 -11.95 -3.21 -2.20
CA PRO A 18 -13.36 -2.91 -1.98
C PRO A 18 -13.45 -1.82 -0.91
N ALA A 19 -14.47 -0.96 -1.01
CA ALA A 19 -14.75 0.09 -0.02
C ALA A 19 -15.20 -0.48 1.35
N GLY A 20 -14.71 -1.67 1.72
CA GLY A 20 -14.93 -2.34 2.98
C GLY A 20 -13.69 -2.29 3.85
N ASN A 21 -13.88 -2.51 5.14
CA ASN A 21 -12.78 -2.61 6.08
C ASN A 21 -11.98 -3.88 5.78
N ILE A 22 -10.74 -3.73 5.29
CA ILE A 22 -9.87 -4.88 5.01
C ILE A 22 -9.66 -5.72 6.28
N ASP A 23 -9.78 -5.10 7.46
CA ASP A 23 -9.69 -5.79 8.74
C ASP A 23 -10.76 -6.85 8.96
N GLU A 24 -11.92 -6.71 8.30
CA GLU A 24 -13.08 -7.58 8.44
C GLU A 24 -13.11 -8.74 7.44
N ASN A 25 -12.17 -8.79 6.49
CA ASN A 25 -12.14 -9.82 5.46
C ASN A 25 -10.73 -10.42 5.26
N ASN A 26 -10.51 -11.57 5.92
CA ASN A 26 -9.24 -12.28 5.86
C ASN A 26 -8.82 -12.69 4.44
N LYS A 27 -9.76 -13.07 3.57
CA LYS A 27 -9.43 -13.46 2.19
C LYS A 27 -8.85 -12.29 1.40
N ILE A 28 -9.41 -11.09 1.56
CA ILE A 28 -8.90 -9.88 0.90
C ILE A 28 -7.52 -9.51 1.46
N LYS A 29 -7.28 -9.66 2.77
CA LYS A 29 -5.94 -9.46 3.36
C LYS A 29 -4.90 -10.40 2.74
N GLU A 30 -5.24 -11.68 2.60
CA GLU A 30 -4.35 -12.69 2.02
C GLU A 30 -4.02 -12.38 0.56
N GLU A 31 -5.04 -12.05 -0.26
CA GLU A 31 -4.85 -11.66 -1.66
C GLU A 31 -3.98 -10.39 -1.79
N PHE A 32 -4.23 -9.39 -0.93
CA PHE A 32 -3.43 -8.18 -0.88
C PHE A 32 -1.96 -8.48 -0.57
N TRP A 33 -1.69 -9.27 0.48
CA TRP A 33 -0.32 -9.59 0.87
C TRP A 33 0.40 -10.45 -0.17
N TYR A 34 -0.32 -11.37 -0.80
CA TYR A 34 0.20 -12.14 -1.92
C TYR A 34 0.65 -11.21 -3.05
N ASP A 35 -0.19 -10.24 -3.43
CA ASP A 35 0.14 -9.28 -4.49
C ASP A 35 1.32 -8.39 -4.12
N MET A 36 1.35 -7.83 -2.90
CA MET A 36 2.45 -6.97 -2.44
C MET A 36 3.80 -7.69 -2.47
N ARG A 37 3.83 -8.98 -2.07
CA ARG A 37 5.08 -9.76 -1.99
C ARG A 37 5.53 -10.34 -3.32
N ASN A 38 4.61 -10.78 -4.17
CA ASN A 38 4.94 -11.46 -5.42
C ASN A 38 5.04 -10.52 -6.61
N LYS A 39 4.15 -9.52 -6.71
CA LYS A 39 4.19 -8.55 -7.81
C LYS A 39 5.19 -7.43 -7.56
N LYS A 40 5.52 -7.17 -6.27
CA LYS A 40 6.42 -6.12 -5.80
C LYS A 40 6.19 -4.79 -6.53
N PRO A 41 5.13 -4.05 -6.16
CA PRO A 41 4.82 -2.79 -6.82
C PRO A 41 6.04 -1.87 -6.76
N ARG A 42 6.50 -1.32 -7.88
CA ARG A 42 7.68 -0.42 -7.87
C ARG A 42 7.48 0.86 -7.07
N LEU A 43 6.23 1.29 -6.93
CA LEU A 43 5.85 2.55 -6.32
C LEU A 43 4.65 2.32 -5.40
N ILE A 44 4.69 2.94 -4.23
CA ILE A 44 3.61 2.95 -3.25
C ILE A 44 3.31 4.39 -2.88
N VAL A 45 2.04 4.80 -2.97
CA VAL A 45 1.60 6.11 -2.49
C VAL A 45 0.68 5.93 -1.28
N THR A 46 0.99 6.65 -0.21
CA THR A 46 0.18 6.68 1.01
C THR A 46 -0.18 8.11 1.35
N ARG A 47 -1.16 8.31 2.22
CA ARG A 47 -1.47 9.64 2.75
C ARG A 47 -0.38 10.08 3.73
N SER A 48 -0.15 11.37 3.89
CA SER A 48 0.90 11.89 4.78
C SER A 48 0.69 11.57 6.25
N ASP A 49 -0.55 11.31 6.67
CA ASP A 49 -0.92 10.88 8.02
C ASP A 49 -0.78 9.36 8.24
N PHE A 50 -0.31 8.61 7.23
CA PHE A 50 -0.18 7.16 7.26
C PHE A 50 0.64 6.63 8.44
N GLU A 51 1.75 7.29 8.80
CA GLU A 51 2.61 6.86 9.91
C GLU A 51 2.06 7.23 11.29
N VAL A 52 1.20 8.24 11.36
CA VAL A 52 0.74 8.87 12.61
C VAL A 52 -0.62 8.33 13.04
N GLN A 53 -1.41 7.77 12.11
CA GLN A 53 -2.68 7.16 12.43
C GLN A 53 -2.51 5.91 13.31
N LYS A 54 -3.14 5.92 14.50
CA LYS A 54 -3.48 4.69 15.22
C LYS A 54 -4.52 3.95 14.39
N ALA A 55 -4.07 2.91 13.70
CA ALA A 55 -4.91 2.09 12.85
C ALA A 55 -4.88 0.62 13.29
N GLY A 56 -5.75 -0.19 12.69
CA GLY A 56 -5.86 -1.63 12.94
C GLY A 56 -4.55 -2.38 12.68
N GLU A 57 -4.50 -3.63 13.13
CA GLU A 57 -3.32 -4.50 13.03
C GLU A 57 -2.77 -4.57 11.60
N PHE A 58 -3.64 -4.71 10.60
CA PHE A 58 -3.24 -4.76 9.20
C PHE A 58 -2.49 -3.50 8.75
N HIS A 59 -2.96 -2.31 9.17
CA HIS A 59 -2.34 -1.05 8.78
C HIS A 59 -0.93 -0.93 9.37
N ASN A 60 -0.72 -1.39 10.61
CA ASN A 60 0.60 -1.40 11.23
C ASN A 60 1.54 -2.36 10.50
N GLN A 61 1.08 -3.57 10.16
CA GLN A 61 1.85 -4.53 9.37
C GLN A 61 2.20 -3.97 7.98
N PHE A 62 1.24 -3.32 7.31
CA PHE A 62 1.48 -2.69 6.02
C PHE A 62 2.49 -1.54 6.13
N ARG A 63 2.41 -0.73 7.19
CA ARG A 63 3.38 0.34 7.45
C ARG A 63 4.79 -0.22 7.64
N GLU A 64 4.94 -1.26 8.46
CA GLU A 64 6.23 -1.91 8.69
C GLU A 64 6.80 -2.50 7.40
N PHE A 65 5.97 -3.13 6.57
CA PHE A 65 6.38 -3.62 5.26
C PHE A 65 6.89 -2.50 4.35
N VAL A 66 6.14 -1.40 4.21
CA VAL A 66 6.55 -0.27 3.36
C VAL A 66 7.86 0.34 3.86
N LEU A 67 7.98 0.57 5.17
CA LEU A 67 9.19 1.18 5.75
C LEU A 67 10.41 0.25 5.73
N GLY A 68 10.21 -1.07 5.64
CA GLY A 68 11.29 -2.05 5.58
C GLY A 68 11.79 -2.36 4.17
N GLU A 69 10.92 -2.28 3.16
CA GLU A 69 11.22 -2.73 1.79
C GLU A 69 11.27 -1.58 0.77
N TYR A 70 10.88 -0.36 1.16
CA TYR A 70 10.79 0.79 0.25
C TYR A 70 11.43 2.04 0.85
N ARG A 71 12.13 2.80 0.01
CA ARG A 71 12.65 4.12 0.38
C ARG A 71 11.65 5.23 0.08
N LEU A 72 11.60 6.24 0.95
CA LEU A 72 10.80 7.44 0.71
C LEU A 72 11.42 8.27 -0.42
N LEU A 73 10.69 8.43 -1.51
CA LEU A 73 11.11 9.22 -2.68
C LEU A 73 10.65 10.68 -2.58
N TYR A 74 9.42 10.90 -2.09
CA TYR A 74 8.80 12.21 -2.04
C TYR A 74 7.75 12.29 -0.93
N HIS A 75 7.58 13.46 -0.33
CA HIS A 75 6.45 13.73 0.57
C HIS A 75 5.98 15.18 0.48
N ASN A 76 4.68 15.39 0.73
CA ASN A 76 4.09 16.69 1.00
C ASN A 76 3.01 16.58 2.08
N ASN A 77 2.14 17.59 2.21
CA ASN A 77 1.09 17.60 3.23
C ASN A 77 -0.05 16.61 2.97
N ALA A 78 -0.20 16.10 1.74
CA ALA A 78 -1.30 15.23 1.35
C ALA A 78 -0.86 13.76 1.19
N TYR A 79 0.29 13.53 0.56
CA TYR A 79 0.78 12.19 0.25
C TYR A 79 2.29 11.99 0.47
N ARG A 80 2.67 10.72 0.55
CA ARG A 80 4.04 10.19 0.55
C ARG A 80 4.19 9.16 -0.55
N ILE A 81 5.29 9.21 -1.26
CA ILE A 81 5.62 8.28 -2.35
C ILE A 81 6.87 7.51 -1.93
N TYR A 82 6.75 6.18 -1.92
CA TYR A 82 7.84 5.25 -1.67
C TYR A 82 8.17 4.51 -2.97
N ILE A 83 9.45 4.22 -3.18
CA ILE A 83 9.95 3.46 -4.33
C ILE A 83 10.68 2.22 -3.82
N GLU A 84 10.53 1.11 -4.53
CA GLU A 84 11.26 -0.13 -4.25
C GLU A 84 12.78 0.16 -4.24
N ASP A 85 13.49 -0.38 -3.26
CA ASP A 85 14.96 -0.33 -3.19
C ASP A 85 15.63 -1.21 -4.26
#